data_AF-A0ABD4VWQ3-F1
#
_entry.id   AF-A0ABD4VWQ3-F1
#
_cell.length_a   1.000
_cell.length_b   1.000
_cell.length_c   1.000
_cell.angle_alpha   90.00
_cell.angle_beta   90.00
_cell.angle_gamma   90.00
#
_symmetry.space_group_name_H-M   'P 1'
#
loop_
_entity.id
_entity.type
_entity.pdbx_description
1 polymer ?
#
loop_
_entity_poly.entity_id
_entity_poly.type
_entity_poly.pdbx_seq_one_letter_code
_entity_poly.pdbx_strand_id
1 'polypeptide(L)'
;MNTEPDTPVRNRISTGTDRRESAATGTAVAGATTAGGVKVTVKRAANGRFTATRCKKKNILKEKEEEEIIRAAPEPPSVPITEPPRQPSPQSWETYVESAFGEQSWLEVQAMHSGMGFRFMELLPHIRTFFKQHIVTYGKEQTLFSIADAKSYFSNFIRRGSATRQALDTVLNRLEATERRADAYRFEQHDPLTGARSYCGEHIPDEAPPRPSENAVWSSESGKWTE
;
A
#
# COMPACT_ATOMS: atom_id res chain seq x y z
N MET A 1 76.04 -39.14 4.39
CA MET A 1 75.06 -40.25 4.36
C MET A 1 73.76 -39.67 4.87
N ASN A 2 72.61 -39.57 4.20
CA ASN A 2 72.07 -39.97 2.90
C ASN A 2 70.84 -39.04 2.70
N THR A 3 70.68 -38.35 1.57
CA THR A 3 69.87 -38.74 0.39
C THR A 3 68.38 -38.37 0.55
N GLU A 4 68.02 -37.27 -0.13
CA GLU A 4 66.88 -37.05 -1.05
C GLU A 4 65.41 -37.48 -0.71
N PRO A 5 64.42 -36.90 -1.41
CA PRO A 5 63.07 -36.61 -0.91
C PRO A 5 62.01 -37.62 -1.36
N ASP A 6 60.85 -37.58 -0.71
CA ASP A 6 59.69 -38.38 -1.11
C ASP A 6 58.47 -37.49 -1.40
N THR A 7 57.95 -37.61 -2.62
CA THR A 7 56.61 -37.19 -3.07
C THR A 7 55.82 -38.48 -3.29
N PRO A 8 54.53 -38.58 -2.95
CA PRO A 8 53.46 -38.15 -3.87
C PRO A 8 52.18 -37.66 -3.12
N VAL A 9 51.20 -36.99 -3.73
CA VAL A 9 50.06 -37.63 -4.41
C VAL A 9 49.28 -36.57 -5.19
N ARG A 10 49.07 -36.94 -6.44
CA ARG A 10 48.22 -36.38 -7.48
C ARG A 10 46.76 -36.63 -7.11
N ASN A 11 45.89 -35.62 -7.16
CA ASN A 11 44.50 -35.90 -7.47
C ASN A 11 43.93 -34.88 -8.47
N ARG A 12 43.27 -35.47 -9.46
CA ARG A 12 42.96 -34.96 -10.78
C ARG A 12 41.44 -34.97 -10.89
N ILE A 13 40.79 -33.83 -11.04
CA ILE A 13 39.44 -33.79 -11.63
C ILE A 13 39.39 -32.61 -12.60
N SER A 14 39.42 -32.97 -13.89
CA SER A 14 38.95 -32.16 -15.00
C SER A 14 37.44 -32.21 -15.05
N THR A 15 36.78 -31.09 -15.25
CA THR A 15 35.52 -31.02 -16.02
C THR A 15 35.51 -29.72 -16.83
N GLY A 16 35.86 -29.85 -18.11
CA GLY A 16 35.59 -28.84 -19.11
C GLY A 16 34.09 -28.77 -19.38
N THR A 17 33.58 -27.57 -19.60
CA THR A 17 32.27 -27.35 -20.21
C THR A 17 32.49 -26.83 -21.62
N ASP A 18 32.38 -27.75 -22.57
CA ASP A 18 32.35 -27.46 -23.99
C ASP A 18 30.98 -26.89 -24.38
N ARG A 19 31.04 -25.72 -25.00
CA ARG A 19 30.29 -25.28 -26.19
C ARG A 19 29.17 -26.20 -26.69
N ARG A 20 27.93 -25.69 -26.70
CA ARG A 20 26.97 -25.95 -27.79
C ARG A 20 26.02 -24.76 -27.98
N GLU A 21 26.30 -24.04 -29.05
CA GLU A 21 25.41 -23.10 -29.72
C GLU A 21 24.45 -23.92 -30.59
N SER A 22 23.14 -23.78 -30.37
CA SER A 22 22.11 -24.34 -31.24
C SER A 22 21.00 -23.31 -31.43
N ALA A 23 20.78 -22.98 -32.70
CA ALA A 23 19.68 -22.17 -33.21
C ALA A 23 18.31 -22.83 -32.95
N ALA A 24 17.31 -22.00 -32.67
CA ALA A 24 15.90 -22.38 -32.74
C ALA A 24 15.10 -21.28 -33.46
N THR A 25 14.81 -21.55 -34.73
CA THR A 25 13.69 -20.97 -35.47
C THR A 25 12.40 -21.59 -34.93
N GLY A 26 11.39 -20.77 -34.65
CA GLY A 26 9.99 -21.20 -34.73
C GLY A 26 9.09 -20.92 -33.53
N THR A 27 8.03 -20.18 -33.84
CA THR A 27 6.66 -20.41 -33.37
C THR A 27 6.20 -19.71 -32.08
N ALA A 28 5.41 -18.67 -32.32
CA ALA A 28 4.47 -18.08 -31.38
C ALA A 28 3.44 -19.11 -30.90
N VAL A 29 3.14 -19.09 -29.59
CA VAL A 29 1.97 -19.79 -29.04
C VAL A 29 1.14 -18.78 -28.26
N ALA A 30 0.01 -18.41 -28.84
CA ALA A 30 -1.03 -17.66 -28.16
C ALA A 30 -1.78 -18.60 -27.22
N GLY A 31 -1.61 -18.42 -25.91
CA GLY A 31 -2.44 -19.07 -24.90
C GLY A 31 -3.73 -18.29 -24.70
N ALA A 32 -4.85 -18.82 -25.18
CA ALA A 32 -6.18 -18.37 -24.81
C ALA A 32 -6.69 -19.21 -23.64
N THR A 33 -6.96 -18.57 -22.49
CA THR A 33 -7.76 -19.17 -21.42
C THR A 33 -9.10 -18.45 -21.36
N THR A 34 -10.16 -19.25 -21.54
CA THR A 34 -11.56 -18.84 -21.49
C THR A 34 -12.09 -19.00 -20.07
N ALA A 35 -12.72 -17.96 -19.53
CA ALA A 35 -13.76 -18.09 -18.52
C ALA A 35 -14.84 -17.04 -18.79
N GLY A 36 -16.08 -17.49 -19.08
CA GLY A 36 -17.25 -16.62 -19.13
C GLY A 36 -17.78 -16.25 -20.52
N GLY A 37 -18.30 -17.23 -21.27
CA GLY A 37 -19.56 -17.12 -22.03
C GLY A 37 -19.94 -15.84 -22.82
N VAL A 38 -19.00 -15.09 -23.41
CA VAL A 38 -19.33 -13.95 -24.30
C VAL A 38 -18.57 -14.08 -25.61
N LYS A 39 -19.31 -14.22 -26.72
CA LYS A 39 -18.75 -14.27 -28.08
C LYS A 39 -18.56 -12.85 -28.62
N VAL A 40 -17.33 -12.35 -28.61
CA VAL A 40 -16.97 -11.07 -29.26
C VAL A 40 -16.26 -11.36 -30.56
N THR A 41 -16.76 -10.84 -31.68
CA THR A 41 -16.11 -10.94 -32.99
C THR A 41 -15.49 -9.60 -33.35
N VAL A 42 -14.17 -9.52 -33.42
CA VAL A 42 -13.43 -8.31 -33.79
C VAL A 42 -12.97 -8.44 -35.24
N LYS A 43 -13.44 -7.55 -36.13
CA LYS A 43 -12.92 -7.42 -37.51
C LYS A 43 -12.01 -6.19 -37.58
N ARG A 44 -10.81 -6.37 -38.16
CA ARG A 44 -9.82 -5.30 -38.37
C ARG A 44 -10.00 -4.69 -39.77
N ALA A 45 -10.21 -3.38 -39.86
CA ALA A 45 -10.15 -2.63 -41.11
C ALA A 45 -8.72 -2.06 -41.33
N ALA A 46 -8.32 -1.91 -42.58
CA ALA A 46 -6.93 -1.70 -43.02
C ALA A 46 -6.36 -0.28 -42.84
N ASN A 47 -7.00 0.61 -42.07
CA ASN A 47 -6.53 2.00 -41.90
C ASN A 47 -6.60 2.56 -40.46
N GLY A 48 -6.46 1.72 -39.44
CA GLY A 48 -5.96 2.17 -38.13
C GLY A 48 -6.84 3.14 -37.32
N ARG A 49 -8.15 3.25 -37.61
CA ARG A 49 -9.09 4.04 -36.80
C ARG A 49 -10.18 3.15 -36.21
N PHE A 50 -10.26 3.10 -34.88
CA PHE A 50 -11.36 2.45 -34.17
C PHE A 50 -12.54 3.43 -34.06
N THR A 51 -13.70 3.08 -34.63
CA THR A 51 -14.97 3.80 -34.39
C THR A 51 -15.94 2.84 -33.72
N ALA A 52 -16.35 3.16 -32.49
CA ALA A 52 -17.37 2.42 -31.76
C ALA A 52 -18.71 3.17 -31.86
N THR A 53 -19.68 2.57 -32.53
CA THR A 53 -21.09 2.97 -32.48
C THR A 53 -21.91 1.74 -32.14
N ARG A 54 -22.70 1.80 -31.06
CA ARG A 54 -23.75 0.79 -30.82
C ARG A 54 -25.03 1.43 -30.28
N CYS A 55 -26.11 1.08 -30.98
CA CYS A 55 -27.47 1.60 -30.88
C CYS A 55 -28.20 1.22 -29.59
N LYS A 56 -29.03 2.17 -29.14
CA LYS A 56 -30.03 2.08 -28.08
C LYS A 56 -31.20 1.19 -28.53
N LYS A 57 -31.48 0.09 -27.82
CA LYS A 57 -32.66 -0.73 -28.07
C LYS A 57 -33.86 -0.08 -27.38
N LYS A 58 -34.79 0.45 -28.19
CA LYS A 58 -36.12 0.89 -27.77
C LYS A 58 -37.00 -0.36 -27.62
N ASN A 59 -37.70 -0.51 -26.51
CA ASN A 59 -38.93 -1.29 -26.45
C ASN A 59 -40.09 -0.29 -26.30
N ILE A 60 -40.92 -0.24 -27.34
CA ILE A 60 -42.23 0.40 -27.37
C ILE A 60 -43.22 -0.76 -27.39
N LEU A 61 -44.05 -0.86 -26.36
CA LEU A 61 -45.42 -1.33 -26.47
C LEU A 61 -46.28 -0.39 -25.60
N LYS A 62 -47.10 0.41 -26.29
CA LYS A 62 -48.36 0.98 -25.77
C LYS A 62 -49.31 -0.22 -25.52
N GLU A 63 -50.33 -0.18 -24.66
CA GLU A 63 -51.54 0.65 -24.65
C GLU A 63 -52.18 0.44 -23.25
N LYS A 64 -52.61 1.45 -22.49
CA LYS A 64 -53.78 2.34 -22.65
C LYS A 64 -55.11 1.63 -22.34
N GLU A 65 -55.54 1.69 -21.07
CA GLU A 65 -56.90 1.51 -20.51
C GLU A 65 -56.71 1.68 -18.97
N GLU A 66 -57.36 2.52 -18.18
CA GLU A 66 -58.50 3.42 -18.30
C GLU A 66 -58.27 4.57 -17.28
N GLU A 67 -58.40 5.83 -17.70
CA GLU A 67 -58.86 6.90 -16.81
C GLU A 67 -60.37 7.02 -17.06
N GLU A 68 -61.22 6.48 -16.19
CA GLU A 68 -62.51 7.09 -15.83
C GLU A 68 -63.18 6.30 -14.70
N ILE A 69 -63.27 6.90 -13.50
CA ILE A 69 -64.42 6.89 -12.57
C ILE A 69 -63.94 7.67 -11.33
N ILE A 70 -64.13 8.98 -11.38
CA ILE A 70 -64.21 9.80 -10.17
C ILE A 70 -65.70 9.92 -9.85
N ARG A 71 -66.15 9.27 -8.77
CA ARG A 71 -67.27 9.78 -7.94
C ARG A 71 -67.38 9.02 -6.61
N ALA A 72 -67.07 9.77 -5.53
CA ALA A 72 -67.66 9.72 -4.18
C ALA A 72 -67.22 8.64 -3.15
N ALA A 73 -66.47 9.12 -2.14
CA ALA A 73 -66.48 8.77 -0.69
C ALA A 73 -65.90 7.40 -0.21
N PRO A 74 -65.49 7.27 1.08
CA PRO A 74 -64.81 8.17 2.02
C PRO A 74 -63.37 7.68 2.35
N GLU A 75 -62.55 8.50 3.02
CA GLU A 75 -61.17 8.13 3.39
C GLU A 75 -61.09 6.87 4.29
N PRO A 76 -60.22 5.89 3.97
CA PRO A 76 -59.92 4.78 4.87
C PRO A 76 -58.82 5.14 5.88
N PRO A 77 -58.86 4.55 7.09
CA PRO A 77 -58.07 4.97 8.25
C PRO A 77 -56.57 4.74 8.06
N SER A 78 -55.77 5.67 8.58
CA SER A 78 -54.31 5.67 8.61
C SER A 78 -53.75 4.36 9.17
N VAL A 79 -53.34 3.45 8.28
CA VAL A 79 -52.47 2.33 8.63
C VAL A 79 -51.10 2.89 9.01
N PRO A 80 -50.51 2.49 10.15
CA PRO A 80 -49.11 2.77 10.40
C PRO A 80 -48.31 2.05 9.32
N ILE A 81 -47.64 2.81 8.46
CA ILE A 81 -46.62 2.27 7.57
C ILE A 81 -45.53 1.73 8.50
N THR A 82 -45.56 0.42 8.77
CA THR A 82 -44.41 -0.29 9.31
C THR A 82 -43.30 -0.13 8.29
N GLU A 83 -42.40 0.83 8.54
CA GLU A 83 -41.18 1.02 7.77
C GLU A 83 -40.47 -0.35 7.71
N PRO A 84 -40.25 -0.94 6.52
CA PRO A 84 -39.49 -2.18 6.42
C PRO A 84 -38.13 -1.97 7.09
N PRO A 85 -37.54 -2.99 7.75
CA PRO A 85 -36.27 -2.84 8.45
C PRO A 85 -35.29 -2.17 7.51
N ARG A 86 -34.84 -0.97 7.88
CA ARG A 86 -33.94 -0.16 7.09
C ARG A 86 -32.71 -1.03 6.82
N GLN A 87 -32.61 -1.60 5.61
CA GLN A 87 -31.49 -2.46 5.27
C GLN A 87 -30.23 -1.62 5.52
N PRO A 88 -29.24 -2.13 6.27
CA PRO A 88 -28.01 -1.38 6.48
C PRO A 88 -27.49 -1.04 5.09
N SER A 89 -27.32 0.26 4.82
CA SER A 89 -26.73 0.74 3.57
C SER A 89 -25.46 -0.08 3.32
N PRO A 90 -25.22 -0.57 2.09
CA PRO A 90 -24.02 -1.35 1.80
C PRO A 90 -22.81 -0.58 2.33
N GLN A 91 -22.06 -1.21 3.24
CA GLN A 91 -20.93 -0.57 3.89
C GLN A 91 -19.92 -0.14 2.83
N SER A 92 -19.42 1.09 2.94
CA SER A 92 -18.35 1.58 2.07
C SER A 92 -17.09 0.76 2.29
N TRP A 93 -16.25 0.64 1.26
CA TRP A 93 -14.92 0.03 1.38
C TRP A 93 -14.10 0.66 2.52
N GLU A 94 -14.31 1.96 2.78
CA GLU A 94 -13.67 2.68 3.88
C GLU A 94 -14.05 2.10 5.24
N THR A 95 -15.31 1.70 5.43
CA THR A 95 -15.77 1.05 6.67
C THR A 95 -15.06 -0.28 6.87
N TYR A 96 -14.87 -1.08 5.80
CA TYR A 96 -14.11 -2.32 5.90
C TYR A 96 -12.64 -2.09 6.24
N VAL A 97 -12.03 -1.03 5.71
CA VAL A 97 -10.66 -0.62 6.06
C VAL A 97 -10.60 -0.16 7.52
N GLU A 98 -11.51 0.69 7.98
CA GLU A 98 -11.51 1.13 9.39
C GLU A 98 -11.74 -0.02 10.36
N SER A 99 -12.66 -0.94 10.04
CA SER A 99 -12.88 -2.14 10.84
C SER A 99 -11.66 -3.07 10.84
N ALA A 100 -10.94 -3.21 9.72
CA ALA A 100 -9.69 -3.97 9.68
C ALA A 100 -8.61 -3.33 10.56
N PHE A 101 -8.45 -2.01 10.51
CA PHE A 101 -7.46 -1.26 11.30
C PHE A 101 -7.87 -1.09 12.78
N GLY A 102 -9.10 -1.42 13.15
CA GLY A 102 -9.53 -1.46 14.55
C GLY A 102 -9.03 -2.70 15.31
N GLU A 103 -8.54 -3.73 14.61
CA GLU A 103 -8.09 -4.97 15.23
C GLU A 103 -6.59 -4.95 15.52
N GLN A 104 -6.23 -4.57 16.75
CA GLN A 104 -4.85 -4.36 17.18
C GLN A 104 -3.96 -5.60 17.01
N SER A 105 -4.43 -6.79 17.42
CA SER A 105 -3.68 -8.04 17.28
C SER A 105 -3.35 -8.37 15.82
N TRP A 106 -4.27 -8.08 14.91
CA TRP A 106 -4.02 -8.24 13.48
C TRP A 106 -2.98 -7.25 12.96
N LEU A 107 -3.02 -5.99 13.40
CA LEU A 107 -2.03 -4.99 13.04
C LEU A 107 -0.63 -5.38 13.52
N GLU A 108 -0.48 -5.95 14.71
CA GLU A 108 0.80 -6.42 15.25
C GLU A 108 1.41 -7.50 14.37
N VAL A 109 0.58 -8.44 13.89
CA VAL A 109 1.01 -9.45 12.92
C VAL A 109 1.43 -8.80 11.59
N GLN A 110 0.71 -7.79 11.10
CA GLN A 110 1.08 -7.05 9.89
C GLN A 110 2.39 -6.26 10.06
N ALA A 111 2.65 -5.70 11.24
CA ALA A 111 3.91 -5.03 11.56
C ALA A 111 5.11 -6.00 11.45
N MET A 112 4.95 -7.22 11.94
CA MET A 112 5.97 -8.27 11.83
C MET A 112 6.17 -8.71 10.38
N HIS A 113 5.08 -9.01 9.66
CA HIS A 113 5.13 -9.45 8.26
C HIS A 113 5.73 -8.39 7.32
N SER A 114 5.36 -7.12 7.49
CA SER A 114 5.89 -6.00 6.70
C SER A 114 7.37 -5.72 6.96
N GLY A 115 7.86 -6.09 8.15
CA GLY A 115 9.23 -5.80 8.58
C GLY A 115 9.54 -4.43 9.06
N MET A 116 8.51 -3.64 9.28
CA MET A 116 8.66 -2.34 9.92
C MET A 116 8.77 -2.49 11.45
N GLY A 117 8.25 -3.59 12.03
CA GLY A 117 8.30 -3.78 13.48
C GLY A 117 7.60 -2.63 14.21
N PHE A 118 8.22 -2.08 15.26
CA PHE A 118 7.64 -0.97 16.02
C PHE A 118 7.36 0.28 15.17
N ARG A 119 8.22 0.57 14.18
CA ARG A 119 8.04 1.67 13.22
C ARG A 119 6.70 1.61 12.48
N PHE A 120 6.16 0.41 12.29
CA PHE A 120 4.82 0.24 11.69
C PHE A 120 3.74 0.92 12.53
N MET A 121 3.81 0.73 13.85
CA MET A 121 2.80 1.21 14.79
C MET A 121 2.90 2.72 14.98
N GLU A 122 4.12 3.25 15.08
CA GLU A 122 4.37 4.69 15.13
C GLU A 122 3.80 5.41 13.91
N LEU A 123 3.99 4.82 12.72
CA LEU A 123 3.58 5.41 11.45
C LEU A 123 2.21 4.90 10.96
N LEU A 124 1.47 4.16 11.77
CA LEU A 124 0.21 3.53 11.37
C LEU A 124 -0.81 4.53 10.79
N PRO A 125 -1.01 5.74 11.36
CA PRO A 125 -1.93 6.72 10.79
C PRO A 125 -1.56 7.12 9.35
N HIS A 126 -0.27 7.26 9.08
CA HIS A 126 0.25 7.57 7.75
C HIS A 126 0.07 6.39 6.81
N ILE A 127 0.45 5.18 7.24
CA ILE A 127 0.27 3.94 6.45
C ILE A 127 -1.20 3.74 6.06
N ARG A 128 -2.13 3.94 7.00
CA ARG A 128 -3.59 3.86 6.74
C ARG A 128 -4.01 4.86 5.66
N THR A 129 -3.54 6.10 5.76
CA THR A 129 -3.85 7.16 4.80
C THR A 129 -3.33 6.83 3.41
N PHE A 130 -2.06 6.39 3.31
CA PHE A 130 -1.47 5.96 2.03
C PHE A 130 -2.19 4.76 1.44
N PHE A 131 -2.61 3.80 2.26
CA PHE A 131 -3.35 2.65 1.79
C PHE A 131 -4.72 3.04 1.21
N LYS A 132 -5.46 3.93 1.87
CA LYS A 132 -6.72 4.47 1.33
C LYS A 132 -6.51 5.19 0.01
N GLN A 133 -5.49 6.05 -0.08
CA GLN A 133 -5.13 6.71 -1.34
C GLN A 133 -4.77 5.70 -2.44
N HIS A 134 -4.06 4.63 -2.09
CA HIS A 134 -3.71 3.55 -3.01
C HIS A 134 -4.97 2.85 -3.54
N ILE A 135 -5.95 2.57 -2.68
CA ILE A 135 -7.23 1.96 -3.11
C ILE A 135 -7.92 2.83 -4.17
N VAL A 136 -8.04 4.14 -3.93
CA VAL A 136 -8.69 5.08 -4.85
C VAL A 136 -7.88 5.22 -6.15
N THR A 137 -6.57 5.41 -6.04
CA THR A 137 -5.69 5.62 -7.21
C THR A 137 -5.71 4.43 -8.18
N TYR A 138 -5.83 3.21 -7.66
CA TYR A 138 -5.87 1.98 -8.45
C TYR A 138 -7.29 1.44 -8.69
N GLY A 139 -8.34 2.20 -8.33
CA GLY A 139 -9.74 1.84 -8.59
C GLY A 139 -10.19 0.55 -7.89
N LYS A 140 -9.67 0.25 -6.71
CA LYS A 140 -9.93 -0.99 -5.96
C LYS A 140 -11.16 -0.93 -5.06
N GLU A 141 -11.80 0.23 -5.00
CA GLU A 141 -12.99 0.53 -4.19
C GLU A 141 -14.12 -0.49 -4.46
N GLN A 142 -14.37 -0.81 -5.73
CA GLN A 142 -15.42 -1.75 -6.16
C GLN A 142 -14.98 -3.22 -6.10
N THR A 143 -13.88 -3.52 -5.40
CA THR A 143 -13.38 -4.89 -5.23
C THR A 143 -13.24 -5.29 -3.76
N LEU A 144 -13.48 -4.35 -2.85
CA LEU A 144 -13.41 -4.56 -1.41
C LEU A 144 -14.83 -4.64 -0.85
N PHE A 145 -15.35 -5.85 -0.71
CA PHE A 145 -16.72 -6.10 -0.26
C PHE A 145 -16.81 -6.62 1.18
N SER A 146 -15.66 -6.79 1.84
CA SER A 146 -15.60 -7.32 3.19
C SER A 146 -14.34 -6.85 3.92
N ILE A 147 -14.34 -7.02 5.24
CA ILE A 147 -13.15 -6.83 6.09
C ILE A 147 -12.03 -7.78 5.64
N ALA A 148 -12.36 -9.01 5.26
CA ALA A 148 -11.39 -9.99 4.79
C ALA A 148 -10.69 -9.53 3.50
N ASP A 149 -11.43 -8.94 2.55
CA ASP A 149 -10.86 -8.37 1.33
C ASP A 149 -9.91 -7.21 1.66
N ALA A 150 -10.33 -6.31 2.55
CA ALA A 150 -9.51 -5.18 2.98
C ALA A 150 -8.20 -5.66 3.64
N LYS A 151 -8.28 -6.64 4.55
CA LYS A 151 -7.11 -7.24 5.21
C LYS A 151 -6.18 -7.94 4.22
N SER A 152 -6.73 -8.71 3.28
CA SER A 152 -5.96 -9.43 2.26
C SER A 152 -5.26 -8.45 1.31
N TYR A 153 -5.98 -7.41 0.88
CA TYR A 153 -5.42 -6.40 -0.01
C TYR A 153 -4.33 -5.58 0.69
N PHE A 154 -4.54 -5.21 1.96
CA PHE A 154 -3.54 -4.54 2.78
C PHE A 154 -2.27 -5.39 2.95
N SER A 155 -2.41 -6.68 3.29
CA SER A 155 -1.27 -7.60 3.43
C SER A 155 -0.39 -7.62 2.17
N ASN A 156 -0.99 -7.55 0.98
CA ASN A 156 -0.24 -7.46 -0.28
C ASN A 156 0.41 -6.08 -0.48
N PHE A 157 -0.30 -5.01 -0.12
CA PHE A 157 0.20 -3.63 -0.20
C PHE A 157 1.49 -3.45 0.63
N ILE A 158 1.55 -3.99 1.85
CA ILE A 158 2.72 -3.93 2.74
C ILE A 158 3.71 -5.10 2.58
N ARG A 159 3.51 -5.99 1.60
CA ARG A 159 4.39 -7.16 1.41
C ARG A 159 5.82 -6.72 1.11
N ARG A 160 6.79 -7.23 1.88
CA ARG A 160 8.22 -6.95 1.65
C ARG A 160 8.63 -7.24 0.21
N GLY A 161 9.46 -6.36 -0.35
CA GLY A 161 9.98 -6.49 -1.71
C GLY A 161 8.99 -6.16 -2.83
N SER A 162 7.73 -5.79 -2.52
CA SER A 162 6.80 -5.31 -3.53
C SER A 162 7.10 -3.85 -3.92
N ALA A 163 6.75 -3.48 -5.16
CA ALA A 163 6.89 -2.10 -5.63
C ALA A 163 6.02 -1.13 -4.80
N THR A 164 4.83 -1.55 -4.37
CA THR A 164 3.97 -0.74 -3.50
C THR A 164 4.60 -0.50 -2.14
N ARG A 165 5.27 -1.51 -1.56
CA ARG A 165 5.98 -1.37 -0.29
C ARG A 165 7.18 -0.43 -0.40
N GLN A 166 7.92 -0.46 -1.50
CA GLN A 166 9.02 0.48 -1.78
C GLN A 166 8.52 1.92 -1.94
N ALA A 167 7.39 2.11 -2.62
CA ALA A 167 6.75 3.41 -2.72
C ALA A 167 6.33 3.94 -1.34
N LEU A 168 5.74 3.07 -0.49
CA LEU A 168 5.42 3.40 0.89
C LEU A 168 6.67 3.81 1.69
N ASP A 169 7.77 3.05 1.60
CA ASP A 169 9.03 3.40 2.28
C ASP A 169 9.55 4.77 1.87
N THR A 170 9.50 5.09 0.58
CA THR A 170 9.95 6.39 0.06
C THR A 170 9.18 7.52 0.74
N VAL A 171 7.87 7.37 0.90
CA VAL A 171 7.05 8.42 1.49
C VAL A 171 7.24 8.50 3.01
N LEU A 172 7.28 7.36 3.70
CA LEU A 172 7.51 7.34 5.15
C LEU A 172 8.89 7.92 5.50
N ASN A 173 9.95 7.58 4.76
CA ASN A 173 11.29 8.13 4.97
C ASN A 173 11.32 9.65 4.75
N ARG A 174 10.58 10.17 3.77
CA ARG A 174 10.48 11.62 3.53
C ARG A 174 9.76 12.33 4.68
N LEU A 175 8.74 11.70 5.24
CA LEU A 175 7.99 12.22 6.37
C LEU A 175 8.90 12.32 7.60
N GLU A 176 9.55 11.23 7.98
CA GLU A 176 10.49 11.21 9.11
C GLU A 176 11.66 12.19 8.91
N ALA A 177 12.18 12.32 7.68
CA ALA A 177 13.22 13.30 7.38
C ALA A 177 12.73 14.74 7.51
N THR A 178 11.44 14.99 7.29
CA THR A 178 10.83 16.31 7.48
C THR A 178 10.64 16.59 8.95
N GLU A 179 10.12 15.64 9.72
CA GLU A 179 9.98 15.75 11.18
C GLU A 179 11.34 15.96 11.86
N ARG A 180 12.35 15.16 11.49
CA ARG A 180 13.73 15.33 11.98
C ARG A 180 14.32 16.69 11.62
N ARG A 181 13.93 17.28 10.49
CA ARG A 181 14.36 18.63 10.09
C ARG A 181 13.54 19.71 10.77
N ALA A 182 12.35 19.42 11.26
CA ALA A 182 11.55 20.35 12.06
C ALA A 182 11.99 20.35 13.53
N ASP A 183 12.57 19.25 14.01
CA ASP A 183 13.10 19.12 15.36
C ASP A 183 14.18 20.18 15.63
N ALA A 184 13.95 20.96 16.69
CA ALA A 184 14.86 22.00 17.16
C ALA A 184 16.12 21.42 17.79
N TYR A 185 16.04 20.21 18.37
CA TYR A 185 17.15 19.56 19.06
C TYR A 185 17.85 18.49 18.23
N ARG A 186 17.65 18.49 16.91
CA ARG A 186 18.16 17.47 15.98
C ARG A 186 19.69 17.29 16.00
N PHE A 187 20.43 18.25 16.54
CA PHE A 187 21.90 18.28 16.59
C PHE A 187 22.46 17.89 17.97
N GLU A 188 21.59 17.39 18.86
CA GLU A 188 21.92 17.03 20.24
C GLU A 188 21.54 15.58 20.52
N GLN A 189 22.11 15.02 21.58
CA GLN A 189 21.77 13.71 22.12
C GLN A 189 21.05 13.89 23.46
N HIS A 190 20.04 13.07 23.70
CA HIS A 190 19.31 13.04 24.97
C HIS A 190 19.50 11.68 25.63
N ASP A 191 19.83 11.69 26.92
CA ASP A 191 19.80 10.48 27.74
C ASP A 191 18.34 10.06 27.98
N PRO A 192 17.91 8.84 27.58
CA PRO A 192 16.55 8.37 27.81
C PRO A 192 16.14 8.27 29.28
N LEU A 193 17.11 8.15 30.22
CA LEU A 193 16.83 8.00 31.64
C LEU A 193 16.77 9.34 32.37
N THR A 194 17.71 10.24 32.09
CA THR A 194 17.85 11.51 32.81
C THR A 194 17.28 12.71 32.06
N GLY A 195 17.07 12.59 30.74
CA GLY A 195 16.70 13.71 29.87
C GLY A 195 17.85 14.70 29.62
N ALA A 196 19.03 14.44 30.17
CA ALA A 196 20.18 15.33 30.04
C ALA A 196 20.60 15.48 28.58
N ARG A 197 20.87 16.72 28.19
CA ARG A 197 21.28 17.09 26.85
C ARG A 197 22.79 16.98 26.73
N SER A 198 23.27 16.42 25.64
CA SER A 198 24.70 16.27 25.40
C SER A 198 25.03 16.39 23.92
N TYR A 199 26.27 16.76 23.63
CA TYR A 199 26.83 16.74 22.29
C TYR A 199 28.28 16.27 22.34
N CYS A 200 28.64 15.28 21.51
CA CYS A 200 29.97 14.66 21.52
C CYS A 200 30.44 14.16 22.90
N GLY A 201 29.51 13.78 23.78
CA GLY A 201 29.79 13.34 25.16
C GLY A 201 29.93 14.48 26.17
N GLU A 202 29.91 15.74 25.73
CA GLU A 202 29.91 16.91 26.61
C GLU A 202 28.49 17.27 27.02
N HIS A 203 28.32 17.64 28.29
CA HIS A 203 27.02 17.99 28.86
C HIS A 203 26.60 19.41 28.43
N ILE A 204 25.38 19.53 27.91
CA ILE A 204 24.75 20.80 27.57
C ILE A 204 23.79 21.16 28.73
N PRO A 205 23.95 22.34 29.37
CA PRO A 205 23.02 22.77 30.42
C PRO A 205 21.57 22.85 29.94
N ASP A 206 20.61 22.54 30.83
CA ASP A 206 19.18 22.54 30.50
C ASP A 206 18.68 23.94 30.10
N GLU A 207 19.31 25.00 30.62
CA GLU A 207 18.99 26.39 30.33
C GLU A 207 19.50 26.85 28.95
N ALA A 208 20.39 26.09 28.29
CA ALA A 208 20.91 26.45 26.98
C ALA A 208 19.80 26.39 25.92
N PRO A 209 19.71 27.35 24.98
CA PRO A 209 18.80 27.20 23.84
C PRO A 209 19.16 25.98 22.98
N PRO A 210 18.25 25.48 22.12
CA PRO A 210 18.56 24.40 21.19
C PRO A 210 19.77 24.74 20.31
N ARG A 211 20.60 23.75 20.08
CA ARG A 211 21.83 23.85 19.31
C ARG A 211 21.51 24.21 17.86
N PRO A 212 22.07 25.30 17.31
CA PRO A 212 21.64 25.83 16.02
C PRO A 212 22.20 25.06 14.82
N SER A 213 23.37 24.45 14.95
CA SER A 213 24.07 23.77 13.85
C SER A 213 24.87 22.57 14.35
N GLU A 214 25.27 21.69 13.42
CA GLU A 214 26.06 20.49 13.72
C GLU A 214 27.46 20.78 14.28
N ASN A 215 27.96 22.01 14.11
CA ASN A 215 29.31 22.40 14.53
C ASN A 215 29.32 23.35 15.76
N ALA A 216 28.18 23.89 16.18
CA ALA A 216 28.11 24.81 17.30
C ALA A 216 28.51 24.16 18.64
N VAL A 217 29.39 24.77 19.42
CA VAL A 217 29.83 24.29 20.75
C VAL A 217 29.30 25.23 21.82
N TRP A 218 28.89 24.68 22.98
CA TRP A 218 28.42 25.47 24.10
C TRP A 218 29.60 26.09 24.85
N SER A 219 29.60 27.42 25.01
CA SER A 219 30.58 28.14 25.83
C SER A 219 29.98 28.47 27.20
N SER A 220 30.42 27.76 28.24
CA SER A 220 29.97 27.99 29.62
C SER A 220 30.32 29.39 30.14
N GLU A 221 31.40 29.99 29.65
CA GLU A 221 31.84 31.34 30.04
C GLU A 221 30.90 32.42 29.50
N SER A 222 30.41 32.25 28.27
CA SER A 222 29.56 33.25 27.60
C SER A 222 28.07 32.93 27.64
N GLY A 223 27.71 31.71 28.04
CA GLY A 223 26.34 31.21 28.04
C GLY A 223 25.71 31.17 26.64
N LYS A 224 26.53 30.90 25.61
CA LYS A 224 26.11 30.97 24.19
C LYS A 224 26.75 29.85 23.35
N TRP A 225 26.11 29.59 22.21
CA TRP A 225 26.67 28.76 21.14
C TRP A 225 27.74 29.50 20.35
N THR A 226 28.86 28.83 20.07
CA THR A 226 29.97 29.33 19.23
C THR A 226 30.27 28.35 18.11
N GLU A 227 30.51 28.82 16.89
CA GLU A 227 30.92 28.00 15.74
C GLU A 227 32.43 28.02 15.50
#